data_AF-A0A2Z3H3L5-F1
#
_entry.id   AF-A0A2Z3H3L5-F1
#
_cell.length_a   1.000
_cell.length_b   1.000
_cell.length_c   1.000
_cell.angle_alpha   90.00
_cell.angle_beta   90.00
_cell.angle_gamma   90.00
#
_symmetry.space_group_name_H-M   'P 1'
#
loop_
_entity.id
_entity.type
_entity.pdbx_description
1 polymer ?
#
loop_
_entity_poly.entity_id
_entity_poly.type
_entity_poly.pdbx_seq_one_letter_code
_entity_poly.pdbx_strand_id
1 'polypeptide(L)'
;MKLRVFLLTVTLALFSGASARADYQYQFVSSTGQTSPTTFNVDLNGTINIQVYLVQTAPPTDPKQDLSQHGLVAGGVRLNYMNNNVQVAGITPNSLTAGQFESASTTIANSKKYARLNVINDVDGGAVMPDSNGRVLLGTFTFTGMSMGQTLVYTSDASSGVDNILANGQFLDSMINYSASQITINVVPEPGTMVLSGLLAVGIAGGAARRLRRPVVAA
;
A
#
# COMPACT_ATOMS: atom_id res chain seq x y z
N MET A 1 -15.08 63.69 -25.97
CA MET A 1 -16.29 63.10 -25.34
C MET A 1 -16.58 61.75 -25.98
N LYS A 2 -16.60 60.68 -25.16
CA LYS A 2 -17.42 59.44 -25.26
C LYS A 2 -17.17 58.52 -26.48
N LEU A 3 -16.44 57.40 -26.34
CA LEU A 3 -16.83 56.08 -25.81
C LEU A 3 -17.81 55.29 -26.73
N ARG A 4 -17.28 54.28 -27.45
CA ARG A 4 -17.93 53.02 -27.93
C ARG A 4 -16.77 52.03 -28.20
N VAL A 5 -16.39 51.01 -27.41
CA VAL A 5 -17.05 49.83 -26.81
C VAL A 5 -17.53 48.80 -27.84
N PHE A 6 -16.91 47.60 -27.75
CA PHE A 6 -17.33 46.25 -28.23
C PHE A 6 -17.07 45.91 -29.71
N LEU A 7 -16.40 44.81 -30.08
CA LEU A 7 -16.59 43.41 -29.64
C LEU A 7 -15.24 42.64 -29.70
N LEU A 8 -14.77 42.09 -28.57
CA LEU A 8 -13.73 41.06 -28.56
C LEU A 8 -14.44 39.75 -28.22
N THR A 9 -14.65 38.90 -29.24
CA THR A 9 -15.31 37.61 -29.10
C THR A 9 -14.35 36.67 -28.37
N VAL A 10 -14.54 36.52 -27.07
CA VAL A 10 -13.90 35.47 -26.26
C VAL A 10 -14.55 34.15 -26.66
N THR A 11 -13.91 33.41 -27.54
CA THR A 11 -14.22 32.01 -27.82
C THR A 11 -13.79 31.21 -26.60
N LEU A 12 -14.63 31.17 -25.57
CA LEU A 12 -14.46 30.28 -24.43
C LEU A 12 -14.74 28.86 -24.92
N ALA A 13 -13.69 28.19 -25.39
CA ALA A 13 -13.75 26.78 -25.73
C ALA A 13 -14.23 26.02 -24.48
N LEU A 14 -15.40 25.41 -24.61
CA LEU A 14 -15.92 24.39 -23.73
C LEU A 14 -14.91 23.24 -23.71
N PHE A 15 -13.92 23.32 -22.84
CA PHE A 15 -13.26 22.13 -22.34
C PHE A 15 -14.31 21.40 -21.50
N SER A 16 -15.15 20.60 -22.16
CA SER A 16 -15.82 19.50 -21.49
C SER A 16 -14.70 18.59 -20.99
N GLY A 17 -14.26 18.85 -19.75
CA GLY A 17 -13.41 17.93 -19.02
C GLY A 17 -14.20 16.63 -18.93
N ALA A 18 -13.90 15.69 -19.80
CA ALA A 18 -14.31 14.31 -19.61
C ALA A 18 -13.85 13.95 -18.21
N SER A 19 -14.80 13.70 -17.31
CA SER A 19 -14.47 13.23 -15.97
C SER A 19 -13.74 11.92 -16.15
N ALA A 20 -12.44 11.90 -15.88
CA ALA A 20 -11.69 10.65 -15.78
C ALA A 20 -12.24 9.91 -14.54
N ARG A 21 -13.28 9.10 -14.75
CA ARG A 21 -13.72 8.13 -13.75
C ARG A 21 -12.73 6.99 -13.83
N ALA A 22 -12.10 6.70 -12.70
CA ALA A 22 -11.44 5.42 -12.53
C ALA A 22 -12.50 4.44 -12.08
N ASP A 23 -12.87 3.53 -12.98
CA ASP A 23 -13.82 2.45 -12.67
C ASP A 23 -13.14 1.31 -11.89
N TYR A 24 -11.81 1.38 -11.75
CA TYR A 24 -10.99 0.43 -11.02
C TYR A 24 -10.04 1.13 -10.05
N GLN A 25 -9.65 0.42 -9.00
CA GLN A 25 -8.65 0.89 -8.04
C GLN A 25 -7.83 -0.28 -7.50
N TYR A 26 -6.55 -0.03 -7.22
CA TYR A 26 -5.83 -0.92 -6.30
C TYR A 26 -6.29 -0.68 -4.87
N GLN A 27 -6.55 -1.75 -4.13
CA GLN A 27 -6.92 -1.66 -2.72
C GLN A 27 -5.92 -2.40 -1.86
N PHE A 28 -5.43 -1.71 -0.82
CA PHE A 28 -4.67 -2.35 0.24
C PHE A 28 -5.59 -2.98 1.27
N VAL A 29 -5.23 -4.17 1.75
CA VAL A 29 -5.93 -4.84 2.84
C VAL A 29 -4.91 -5.37 3.84
N SER A 30 -5.15 -5.17 5.13
CA SER A 30 -4.29 -5.68 6.19
C SER A 30 -4.47 -7.18 6.41
N SER A 31 -3.52 -7.82 7.10
CA SER A 31 -3.68 -9.20 7.60
C SER A 31 -4.87 -9.39 8.55
N THR A 32 -5.39 -8.31 9.13
CA THR A 32 -6.60 -8.31 9.98
C THR A 32 -7.89 -8.06 9.19
N GLY A 33 -7.81 -7.92 7.86
CA GLY A 33 -8.97 -7.72 6.98
C GLY A 33 -9.44 -6.26 6.85
N GLN A 34 -8.71 -5.29 7.42
CA GLN A 34 -9.05 -3.87 7.26
C GLN A 34 -8.82 -3.45 5.80
N THR A 35 -9.84 -2.88 5.18
CA THR A 35 -9.81 -2.41 3.79
C THR A 35 -9.35 -0.95 3.71
N SER A 36 -8.53 -0.65 2.70
CA SER A 36 -7.96 0.69 2.46
C SER A 36 -7.44 1.40 3.72
N PRO A 37 -6.62 0.72 4.57
CA PRO A 37 -6.06 1.38 5.74
C PRO A 37 -5.20 2.56 5.31
N THR A 38 -5.29 3.68 6.03
CA THR A 38 -4.41 4.84 5.82
C THR A 38 -3.01 4.61 6.39
N THR A 39 -2.89 3.64 7.30
CA THR A 39 -1.67 3.34 8.03
C THR A 39 -1.57 1.85 8.34
N PHE A 40 -0.37 1.31 8.17
CA PHE A 40 0.07 0.01 8.64
C PHE A 40 1.09 0.20 9.75
N ASN A 41 1.02 -0.60 10.82
CA ASN A 41 1.97 -0.53 11.93
C ASN A 41 2.84 -1.78 11.93
N VAL A 42 4.15 -1.60 12.02
CA VAL A 42 5.13 -2.69 12.12
C VAL A 42 6.14 -2.33 13.19
N ASP A 43 6.63 -3.30 13.94
CA ASP A 43 7.71 -3.05 14.88
C ASP A 43 9.06 -3.02 14.15
N LEU A 44 10.06 -2.36 14.75
CA LEU A 44 11.43 -2.41 14.25
C LEU A 44 11.91 -3.87 14.17
N ASN A 45 12.44 -4.26 13.01
CA ASN A 45 12.78 -5.64 12.61
C ASN A 45 11.60 -6.61 12.52
N GLY A 46 10.38 -6.16 12.83
CA GLY A 46 9.15 -6.90 12.62
C GLY A 46 8.74 -6.91 11.14
N THR A 47 7.77 -7.76 10.81
CA THR A 47 7.19 -7.83 9.48
C THR A 47 5.71 -7.51 9.48
N ILE A 48 5.24 -6.97 8.36
CA ILE A 48 3.82 -6.76 8.09
C ILE A 48 3.46 -7.21 6.68
N ASN A 49 2.31 -7.89 6.57
CA ASN A 49 1.76 -8.33 5.31
C ASN A 49 0.71 -7.33 4.83
N ILE A 50 0.91 -6.84 3.60
CA ILE A 50 -0.02 -5.95 2.90
C ILE A 50 -0.55 -6.71 1.69
N GLN A 51 -1.84 -7.03 1.71
CA GLN A 51 -2.50 -7.63 0.57
C GLN A 51 -2.91 -6.55 -0.42
N VAL A 52 -2.76 -6.83 -1.71
CA VAL A 52 -3.07 -5.90 -2.78
C VAL A 52 -4.12 -6.53 -3.68
N TYR A 53 -5.26 -5.86 -3.79
CA TYR A 53 -6.39 -6.27 -4.60
C TYR A 53 -6.57 -5.30 -5.78
N LEU A 54 -7.12 -5.81 -6.87
CA LEU A 54 -7.79 -4.99 -7.88
C LEU A 54 -9.29 -5.01 -7.57
N VAL A 55 -9.91 -3.84 -7.45
CA VAL A 55 -11.34 -3.71 -7.18
C VAL A 55 -11.98 -2.84 -8.24
N GLN A 56 -13.19 -3.21 -8.64
CA GLN A 56 -14.06 -2.37 -9.45
C GLN A 56 -14.85 -1.44 -8.53
N THR A 57 -14.66 -0.13 -8.66
CA THR A 57 -15.18 0.89 -7.73
C THR A 57 -16.56 1.43 -8.13
N ALA A 58 -16.98 1.18 -9.36
CA ALA A 58 -18.30 1.52 -9.87
C ALA A 58 -18.71 0.51 -10.96
N PRO A 59 -20.03 0.32 -11.19
CA PRO A 59 -20.50 -0.37 -12.38
C PRO A 59 -19.83 0.23 -13.62
N PRO A 60 -19.37 -0.61 -14.57
CA PRO A 60 -18.54 -0.13 -15.66
C PRO A 60 -19.42 0.62 -16.65
N THR A 61 -18.86 1.62 -17.34
CA THR A 61 -19.61 2.31 -18.40
C THR A 61 -19.84 1.42 -19.63
N ASP A 62 -18.94 0.47 -19.87
CA ASP A 62 -19.07 -0.58 -20.89
C ASP A 62 -19.23 -1.93 -20.16
N PRO A 63 -20.32 -2.70 -20.39
CA PRO A 63 -20.47 -4.05 -19.82
C PRO A 63 -19.29 -5.00 -20.11
N LYS A 64 -18.54 -4.78 -21.21
CA LYS A 64 -17.32 -5.55 -21.50
C LYS A 64 -16.20 -5.29 -20.50
N GLN A 65 -16.28 -4.22 -19.73
CA GLN A 65 -15.33 -3.88 -18.68
C GLN A 65 -15.87 -4.28 -17.30
N ASP A 66 -16.78 -5.24 -17.21
CA ASP A 66 -17.30 -5.75 -15.94
C ASP A 66 -16.42 -6.89 -15.40
N LEU A 67 -15.70 -6.62 -14.30
CA LEU A 67 -14.86 -7.59 -13.62
C LEU A 67 -15.66 -8.76 -13.06
N SER A 68 -16.90 -8.52 -12.63
CA SER A 68 -17.76 -9.55 -12.06
C SER A 68 -18.30 -10.54 -13.11
N GLN A 69 -18.40 -10.11 -14.37
CA GLN A 69 -18.86 -10.95 -15.47
C GLN A 69 -17.71 -11.69 -16.16
N HIS A 70 -16.56 -11.05 -16.28
CA HIS A 70 -15.46 -11.58 -17.08
C HIS A 70 -14.29 -12.11 -16.27
N GLY A 71 -14.06 -11.62 -15.05
CA GLY A 71 -12.87 -11.97 -14.27
C GLY A 71 -11.56 -11.49 -14.90
N LEU A 72 -10.46 -11.66 -14.17
CA LEU A 72 -9.12 -11.23 -14.58
C LEU A 72 -8.29 -12.42 -15.07
N VAL A 73 -7.64 -12.30 -16.23
CA VAL A 73 -6.71 -13.31 -16.75
C VAL A 73 -5.25 -12.92 -16.58
N ALA A 74 -4.96 -11.63 -16.51
CA ALA A 74 -3.63 -11.13 -16.21
C ALA A 74 -3.71 -9.89 -15.32
N GLY A 75 -2.76 -9.75 -14.41
CA GLY A 75 -2.70 -8.60 -13.51
C GLY A 75 -1.26 -8.25 -13.18
N GLY A 76 -1.00 -6.96 -13.02
CA GLY A 76 0.34 -6.44 -12.75
C GLY A 76 0.27 -5.28 -11.79
N VAL A 77 1.03 -5.32 -10.69
CA VAL A 77 1.14 -4.21 -9.76
C VAL A 77 2.58 -3.99 -9.31
N ARG A 78 2.99 -2.73 -9.24
CA ARG A 78 4.22 -2.30 -8.57
C ARG A 78 3.88 -1.55 -7.29
N LEU A 79 4.55 -1.90 -6.20
CA LEU A 79 4.55 -1.14 -4.96
C LEU A 79 5.84 -0.36 -4.87
N ASN A 80 5.74 0.96 -4.80
CA ASN A 80 6.86 1.87 -4.59
C ASN A 80 6.83 2.37 -3.15
N TYR A 81 7.99 2.72 -2.60
CA TYR A 81 8.09 3.29 -1.27
C TYR A 81 9.17 4.37 -1.19
N MET A 82 8.97 5.36 -0.31
CA MET A 82 9.74 6.60 -0.39
C MET A 82 11.12 6.56 0.26
N ASN A 83 11.31 5.75 1.31
CA ASN A 83 12.54 5.73 2.09
C ASN A 83 12.92 4.32 2.58
N ASN A 84 14.11 4.22 3.17
CA ASN A 84 14.69 2.95 3.63
C ASN A 84 14.22 2.55 5.04
N ASN A 85 13.18 3.20 5.59
CA ASN A 85 12.61 2.78 6.88
C ASN A 85 11.92 1.43 6.77
N VAL A 86 11.59 0.98 5.55
CA VAL A 86 11.14 -0.38 5.26
C VAL A 86 11.92 -0.98 4.10
N GLN A 87 11.87 -2.30 4.01
CA GLN A 87 12.23 -3.04 2.81
C GLN A 87 11.19 -4.13 2.56
N VAL A 88 11.08 -4.58 1.31
CA VAL A 88 10.24 -5.74 0.99
C VAL A 88 11.07 -7.00 1.22
N ALA A 89 10.57 -7.87 2.10
CA ALA A 89 11.16 -9.15 2.46
C ALA A 89 10.67 -10.29 1.57
N GLY A 90 9.46 -10.18 1.02
CA GLY A 90 8.89 -11.22 0.18
C GLY A 90 7.62 -10.75 -0.54
N ILE A 91 7.27 -11.50 -1.58
CA ILE A 91 5.99 -11.38 -2.30
C ILE A 91 5.40 -12.77 -2.38
N THR A 92 4.14 -12.92 -1.96
CA THR A 92 3.35 -14.15 -2.12
C THR A 92 2.25 -13.87 -3.13
N PRO A 93 2.39 -14.31 -4.40
CA PRO A 93 1.36 -14.18 -5.40
C PRO A 93 0.08 -14.91 -5.01
N ASN A 94 -1.07 -14.46 -5.51
CA ASN A 94 -2.32 -15.22 -5.47
C ASN A 94 -2.31 -16.28 -6.58
N SER A 95 -1.39 -17.23 -6.51
CA SER A 95 -1.27 -18.32 -7.49
C SER A 95 -1.21 -19.69 -6.79
N LEU A 96 -1.44 -20.75 -7.56
CA LEU A 96 -1.19 -22.16 -7.20
C LEU A 96 -2.30 -22.92 -6.45
N THR A 97 -3.56 -22.48 -6.51
CA THR A 97 -4.74 -23.31 -6.15
C THR A 97 -5.94 -23.05 -7.11
N ALA A 98 -6.96 -23.91 -7.09
CA ALA A 98 -8.14 -23.75 -7.96
C ALA A 98 -8.83 -22.39 -7.72
N GLY A 99 -9.05 -21.62 -8.79
CA GLY A 99 -9.63 -20.27 -8.73
C GLY A 99 -8.62 -19.14 -8.49
N GLN A 100 -7.31 -19.41 -8.62
CA GLN A 100 -6.22 -18.44 -8.53
C GLN A 100 -5.45 -18.32 -9.86
N PHE A 101 -4.42 -17.46 -9.88
CA PHE A 101 -3.56 -17.34 -11.04
C PHE A 101 -2.68 -18.59 -11.23
N GLU A 102 -2.36 -18.97 -12.46
CA GLU A 102 -1.54 -20.14 -12.77
C GLU A 102 -0.04 -19.86 -12.65
N SER A 103 0.37 -18.66 -13.04
CA SER A 103 1.76 -18.24 -13.05
C SER A 103 1.94 -16.85 -12.45
N ALA A 104 3.14 -16.62 -11.92
CA ALA A 104 3.52 -15.35 -11.33
C ALA A 104 5.00 -15.04 -11.56
N SER A 105 5.29 -13.75 -11.72
CA SER A 105 6.65 -13.20 -11.76
C SER A 105 6.78 -12.11 -10.71
N THR A 106 7.79 -12.23 -9.85
CA THR A 106 8.05 -11.30 -8.75
C THR A 106 9.39 -10.60 -8.95
N THR A 107 9.47 -9.32 -8.58
CA THR A 107 10.73 -8.58 -8.54
C THR A 107 10.80 -7.76 -7.26
N ILE A 108 11.88 -7.88 -6.49
CA ILE A 108 12.15 -7.03 -5.33
C ILE A 108 13.43 -6.25 -5.62
N ALA A 109 13.32 -4.92 -5.69
CA ALA A 109 14.44 -4.03 -5.98
C ALA A 109 14.61 -3.03 -4.84
N ASN A 110 15.05 -3.51 -3.68
CA ASN A 110 15.11 -2.70 -2.45
C ASN A 110 15.96 -1.43 -2.61
N SER A 111 17.07 -1.51 -3.36
CA SER A 111 17.92 -0.35 -3.67
C SER A 111 17.24 0.71 -4.55
N LYS A 112 16.22 0.32 -5.32
CA LYS A 112 15.41 1.20 -6.17
C LYS A 112 14.05 1.52 -5.55
N LYS A 113 13.78 1.02 -4.34
CA LYS A 113 12.57 1.24 -3.54
C LYS A 113 11.26 0.82 -4.21
N TYR A 114 11.29 -0.35 -4.87
CA TYR A 114 10.06 -0.95 -5.37
C TYR A 114 10.07 -2.47 -5.29
N ALA A 115 8.86 -3.03 -5.26
CA ALA A 115 8.58 -4.43 -5.49
C ALA A 115 7.48 -4.54 -6.56
N ARG A 116 7.54 -5.58 -7.38
CA ARG A 116 6.60 -5.79 -8.48
C ARG A 116 6.12 -7.23 -8.48
N LEU A 117 4.84 -7.39 -8.81
CA LEU A 117 4.17 -8.66 -9.02
C LEU A 117 3.42 -8.61 -10.35
N ASN A 118 3.64 -9.61 -11.18
CA ASN A 118 2.83 -9.91 -12.34
C ASN A 118 2.24 -11.31 -12.17
N VAL A 119 0.97 -11.49 -12.52
CA VAL A 119 0.24 -12.75 -12.45
C VAL A 119 -0.51 -12.98 -13.75
N ILE A 120 -0.62 -14.24 -14.18
CA ILE A 120 -1.26 -14.60 -15.45
C ILE A 120 -1.85 -16.01 -15.39
N ASN A 121 -2.97 -16.18 -16.10
CA ASN A 121 -3.53 -17.47 -16.49
C ASN A 121 -3.22 -17.75 -17.95
N ASP A 122 -2.82 -18.97 -18.24
CA ASP A 122 -2.75 -19.47 -19.60
C ASP A 122 -4.18 -19.64 -20.16
N VAL A 123 -4.28 -19.87 -21.46
CA VAL A 123 -5.55 -19.92 -22.22
C VAL A 123 -6.55 -20.94 -21.63
N ASP A 124 -6.04 -21.99 -20.99
CA ASP A 124 -6.84 -23.06 -20.38
C ASP A 124 -7.20 -22.83 -18.90
N GLY A 125 -6.57 -21.86 -18.23
CA GLY A 125 -6.69 -21.63 -16.78
C GLY A 125 -7.95 -20.92 -16.31
N GLY A 126 -8.77 -20.44 -17.25
CA GLY A 126 -9.96 -19.65 -16.95
C GLY A 126 -9.63 -18.28 -16.33
N ALA A 127 -10.66 -17.51 -15.99
CA ALA A 127 -10.49 -16.19 -15.38
C ALA A 127 -10.53 -16.26 -13.86
N VAL A 128 -9.72 -15.45 -13.17
CA VAL A 128 -9.85 -15.25 -11.72
C VAL A 128 -11.02 -14.32 -11.46
N MET A 129 -12.08 -14.87 -10.88
CA MET A 129 -13.29 -14.12 -10.54
C MET A 129 -13.10 -13.32 -9.24
N PRO A 130 -13.75 -12.15 -9.11
CA PRO A 130 -13.71 -11.38 -7.87
C PRO A 130 -14.34 -12.13 -6.69
N ASP A 131 -13.89 -11.81 -5.49
CA ASP A 131 -14.47 -12.28 -4.23
C ASP A 131 -15.87 -11.70 -3.99
N SER A 132 -16.51 -12.09 -2.88
CA SER A 132 -17.83 -11.59 -2.50
C SER A 132 -17.90 -10.07 -2.27
N ASN A 133 -16.76 -9.39 -2.19
CA ASN A 133 -16.66 -7.93 -2.07
C ASN A 133 -16.30 -7.27 -3.42
N GLY A 134 -16.29 -8.01 -4.53
CA GLY A 134 -15.98 -7.49 -5.86
C GLY A 134 -14.47 -7.29 -6.11
N ARG A 135 -13.60 -8.01 -5.39
CA ARG A 135 -12.14 -7.80 -5.42
C ARG A 135 -11.39 -9.03 -5.91
N VAL A 136 -10.36 -8.83 -6.73
CA VAL A 136 -9.42 -9.88 -7.12
C VAL A 136 -8.11 -9.67 -6.36
N LEU A 137 -7.71 -10.65 -5.56
CA LEU A 137 -6.40 -10.62 -4.89
C LEU A 137 -5.31 -10.83 -5.93
N LEU A 138 -4.36 -9.90 -6.03
CA LEU A 138 -3.17 -10.07 -6.87
C LEU A 138 -2.07 -10.80 -6.09
N GLY A 139 -1.83 -10.38 -4.85
CA GLY A 139 -0.87 -11.02 -3.96
C GLY A 139 -0.65 -10.25 -2.67
N THR A 140 0.27 -10.77 -1.86
CA THR A 140 0.65 -10.23 -0.56
C THR A 140 2.11 -9.78 -0.59
N PHE A 141 2.39 -8.56 -0.15
CA PHE A 141 3.73 -8.01 0.00
C PHE A 141 4.10 -7.99 1.48
N THR A 142 5.22 -8.60 1.83
CA THR A 142 5.73 -8.60 3.19
C THR A 142 6.80 -7.52 3.32
N PHE A 143 6.55 -6.54 4.17
CA PHE A 143 7.50 -5.48 4.50
C PHE A 143 8.17 -5.77 5.85
N THR A 144 9.45 -5.41 5.97
CA THR A 144 10.19 -5.41 7.25
C THR A 144 10.47 -3.97 7.66
N GLY A 145 10.23 -3.64 8.93
CA GLY A 145 10.64 -2.36 9.52
C GLY A 145 12.15 -2.32 9.73
N MET A 146 12.85 -1.38 9.11
CA MET A 146 14.32 -1.28 9.13
C MET A 146 14.83 -0.14 10.02
N SER A 147 14.06 0.94 10.11
CA SER A 147 14.40 2.10 10.93
C SER A 147 13.12 2.76 11.42
N MET A 148 13.20 3.36 12.62
CA MET A 148 12.11 4.14 13.20
C MET A 148 11.67 5.26 12.24
N GLY A 149 10.36 5.47 12.13
CA GLY A 149 9.77 6.55 11.36
C GLY A 149 8.56 6.09 10.56
N GLN A 150 8.28 6.81 9.48
CA GLN A 150 7.19 6.50 8.57
C GLN A 150 7.71 6.43 7.13
N THR A 151 7.01 5.68 6.28
CA THR A 151 7.25 5.64 4.84
C THR A 151 5.93 5.57 4.10
N LEU A 152 5.81 6.32 3.01
CA LEU A 152 4.67 6.19 2.11
C LEU A 152 4.92 5.01 1.18
N VAL A 153 3.93 4.12 1.08
CA VAL A 153 3.85 3.05 0.09
C VAL A 153 2.70 3.34 -0.85
N TYR A 154 2.94 3.21 -2.14
CA TYR A 154 1.91 3.47 -3.15
C TYR A 154 2.03 2.52 -4.33
N THR A 155 0.88 2.19 -4.93
CA THR A 155 0.84 1.39 -6.14
C THR A 155 1.16 2.22 -7.36
N SER A 156 1.70 1.57 -8.38
CA SER A 156 1.77 2.06 -9.75
C SER A 156 1.60 0.88 -10.70
N ASP A 157 1.47 1.17 -11.99
CA ASP A 157 1.60 0.18 -13.03
C ASP A 157 2.95 -0.60 -12.90
N ALA A 158 2.89 -1.89 -13.17
CA ALA A 158 4.01 -2.82 -13.24
C ALA A 158 5.02 -2.48 -14.36
N SER A 159 4.61 -1.68 -15.35
CA SER A 159 5.39 -0.98 -16.38
C SER A 159 6.26 -1.85 -17.30
N SER A 160 6.09 -3.18 -17.34
CA SER A 160 6.71 -3.99 -18.41
C SER A 160 5.98 -5.31 -18.62
N GLY A 161 5.03 -5.32 -19.56
CA GLY A 161 4.62 -6.51 -20.30
C GLY A 161 3.50 -7.36 -19.71
N VAL A 162 2.95 -7.00 -18.55
CA VAL A 162 1.72 -7.63 -18.04
C VAL A 162 0.78 -6.51 -17.62
N ASP A 163 -0.17 -6.24 -18.51
CA ASP A 163 -1.26 -5.32 -18.30
C ASP A 163 -2.35 -6.01 -17.47
N ASN A 164 -3.23 -5.25 -16.82
CA ASN A 164 -4.42 -5.82 -16.19
C ASN A 164 -5.45 -6.13 -17.28
N ILE A 165 -5.69 -7.41 -17.55
CA ILE A 165 -6.48 -7.89 -18.68
C ILE A 165 -7.65 -8.74 -18.18
N LEU A 166 -8.86 -8.41 -18.62
CA LEU A 166 -10.06 -9.22 -18.42
C LEU A 166 -10.09 -10.42 -19.38
N ALA A 167 -10.83 -11.47 -19.03
CA ALA A 167 -10.89 -12.69 -19.86
C ALA A 167 -11.41 -12.49 -21.29
N ASN A 168 -12.13 -11.40 -21.54
CA ASN A 168 -12.58 -11.01 -22.87
C ASN A 168 -11.57 -10.14 -23.66
N GLY A 169 -10.34 -10.00 -23.14
CA GLY A 169 -9.24 -9.27 -23.77
C GLY A 169 -9.24 -7.75 -23.55
N GLN A 170 -10.11 -7.21 -22.68
CA GLN A 170 -10.08 -5.78 -22.35
C GLN A 170 -8.92 -5.45 -21.41
N PHE A 171 -8.19 -4.37 -21.74
CA PHE A 171 -7.12 -3.81 -20.91
C PHE A 171 -7.69 -2.76 -19.95
N LEU A 172 -7.29 -2.84 -18.68
CA LEU A 172 -7.83 -1.99 -17.61
C LEU A 172 -6.88 -0.87 -17.15
N ASP A 173 -5.60 -0.90 -17.51
CA ASP A 173 -4.57 -0.06 -16.87
C ASP A 173 -4.85 1.45 -16.89
N SER A 174 -5.45 1.95 -17.97
CA SER A 174 -5.83 3.37 -18.09
C SER A 174 -7.01 3.77 -17.19
N MET A 175 -7.72 2.80 -16.64
CA MET A 175 -8.90 2.96 -15.80
C MET A 175 -8.62 2.70 -14.31
N ILE A 176 -7.40 2.27 -13.96
CA ILE A 176 -7.03 1.92 -12.59
C ILE A 176 -6.46 3.13 -11.86
N ASN A 177 -7.12 3.50 -10.76
CA ASN A 177 -6.56 4.43 -9.78
C ASN A 177 -5.54 3.74 -8.88
N TYR A 178 -4.43 4.44 -8.66
CA TYR A 178 -3.42 4.05 -7.70
C TYR A 178 -3.89 4.29 -6.26
N SER A 179 -3.31 3.53 -5.33
CA SER A 179 -3.59 3.65 -3.89
C SER A 179 -2.30 3.92 -3.14
N ALA A 180 -2.42 4.64 -2.02
CA ALA A 180 -1.30 4.98 -1.15
C ALA A 180 -1.68 4.78 0.32
N SER A 181 -0.72 4.32 1.12
CA SER A 181 -0.84 4.18 2.57
C SER A 181 0.51 4.43 3.22
N GLN A 182 0.51 4.82 4.49
CA GLN A 182 1.73 4.91 5.28
C GLN A 182 2.04 3.58 5.97
N ILE A 183 3.32 3.26 6.13
CA ILE A 183 3.80 2.27 7.12
C ILE A 183 4.51 3.04 8.22
N THR A 184 4.09 2.84 9.46
CA THR A 184 4.69 3.38 10.67
C THR A 184 5.48 2.30 11.37
N ILE A 185 6.75 2.59 11.67
CA ILE A 185 7.66 1.68 12.35
C ILE A 185 7.74 2.07 13.82
N ASN A 186 7.22 1.20 14.69
CA ASN A 186 7.24 1.36 16.13
C ASN A 186 8.55 0.83 16.71
N VAL A 187 9.07 1.51 17.74
CA VAL A 187 10.18 0.99 18.53
C VAL A 187 9.61 0.40 19.81
N VAL A 188 9.75 -0.92 19.98
CA VAL A 188 9.43 -1.58 21.24
C VAL A 188 10.63 -1.39 22.18
N PRO A 189 10.50 -0.68 23.31
CA PRO A 189 11.59 -0.57 24.28
C PRO A 189 11.97 -1.97 24.76
N GLU A 190 13.24 -2.34 24.64
CA GLU A 190 13.70 -3.63 25.13
C GLU A 190 13.45 -3.71 26.65
N PRO A 191 12.92 -4.83 27.18
CA PRO A 191 12.63 -4.97 28.60
C PRO A 191 13.82 -4.60 29.51
N GLY A 192 15.05 -4.89 29.06
CA GLY A 192 16.27 -4.54 29.79
C GLY A 192 16.47 -3.03 29.98
N THR A 193 16.08 -2.20 29.00
CA THR A 193 16.17 -0.75 29.11
C THR A 193 15.13 -0.18 30.09
N MET A 194 13.94 -0.79 30.18
CA MET A 194 12.93 -0.42 31.18
C MET A 194 13.36 -0.79 32.59
N VAL A 195 13.96 -1.97 32.78
CA VAL A 195 14.49 -2.40 34.09
C VAL A 195 15.67 -1.54 34.51
N LEU A 196 16.59 -1.22 33.60
CA LEU A 196 17.77 -0.40 33.91
C LEU A 196 17.39 1.06 34.24
N SER A 197 16.47 1.65 33.49
CA SER A 197 15.96 2.99 33.80
C SER A 197 15.17 3.03 35.12
N GLY A 198 14.39 1.99 35.41
CA GLY A 198 13.75 1.82 36.72
C GLY A 198 14.75 1.71 37.88
N LEU A 199 15.79 0.89 37.73
CA LEU A 199 16.85 0.74 38.74
C LEU A 199 17.66 2.02 38.95
N LEU A 200 17.95 2.76 37.86
CA LEU A 200 18.65 4.04 37.95
C LEU A 200 17.83 5.07 38.74
N ALA A 201 16.52 5.17 38.46
CA ALA A 201 15.62 6.07 39.17
C ALA A 201 15.54 5.74 40.68
N VAL A 202 15.43 4.45 41.02
CA VAL A 202 15.44 3.99 42.41
C VAL A 202 16.79 4.23 43.09
N GLY A 203 17.90 4.02 42.37
CA GLY A 203 19.26 4.26 42.87
C GLY A 203 19.53 5.73 43.21
N ILE A 204 19.08 6.65 42.34
CA ILE A 204 19.20 8.11 42.56
C ILE A 204 18.30 8.55 43.72
N ALA A 205 17.05 8.10 43.75
CA ALA A 205 16.11 8.43 44.82
C ALA A 205 16.58 7.90 46.19
N GLY A 206 17.07 6.66 46.24
CA GLY A 206 17.64 6.04 47.46
C GLY A 206 18.95 6.70 47.90
N GLY A 207 19.80 7.11 46.96
CA GLY A 207 21.04 7.85 47.24
C GLY A 207 20.80 9.26 47.79
N ALA A 208 19.82 9.98 47.24
CA ALA A 208 19.42 11.30 47.73
C ALA A 208 18.79 11.23 49.13
N ALA A 209 17.93 10.23 49.39
CA ALA A 209 17.32 10.01 50.69
C ALA A 209 18.36 9.71 51.80
N ARG A 210 19.46 9.01 51.49
CA ARG A 210 20.55 8.77 52.46
C ARG A 210 21.37 10.01 52.76
N ARG A 211 21.57 10.92 51.80
CA ARG A 211 22.34 12.16 52.02
C ARG A 211 21.59 13.16 52.88
N LEU A 212 20.26 13.22 52.77
CA LEU A 212 19.41 14.11 53.58
C LEU A 212 19.27 13.67 55.04
N ARG A 213 19.70 12.45 55.40
CA ARG A 213 19.63 11.93 56.78
C ARG A 213 20.95 12.00 57.54
N ARG A 214 21.98 12.68 57.02
CA ARG A 214 23.23 12.87 57.77
C ARG A 214 23.01 13.89 58.89
N PRO A 215 23.13 13.52 60.18
CA PRO A 215 23.08 14.49 61.27
C PRO A 215 24.26 15.45 61.16
N VAL A 216 23.98 16.74 61.30
CA VAL A 216 24.99 17.79 61.42
C VAL A 216 25.70 17.56 62.75
N VAL A 217 26.98 17.19 62.71
CA VAL A 217 27.83 17.17 63.89
C VAL A 217 28.18 18.63 64.19
N ALA A 218 27.53 19.20 65.20
CA ALA A 218 27.89 20.49 65.76
C ALA A 218 29.16 20.31 66.61
N ALA A 219 30.16 21.16 66.34
CA ALA A 219 31.40 21.28 67.09
C ALA A 219 31.19 22.14 68.35
#